data_AF-A0A8T1BDD1-F1
#
_entry.id   AF-A0A8T1BDD1-F1
#
_cell.length_a   1.000
_cell.length_b   1.000
_cell.length_c   1.000
_cell.angle_alpha   90.00
_cell.angle_beta   90.00
_cell.angle_gamma   90.00
#
_symmetry.space_group_name_H-M   'P 1'
#
loop_
_entity.id
_entity.type
_entity.pdbx_description
1 polymer ?
#
loop_
_entity_poly.entity_id
_entity_poly.type
_entity_poly.pdbx_seq_one_letter_code
_entity_poly.pdbx_strand_id
1 'polypeptide(L)'
;MMGPRTRAESKRRRSSSTGEASYGTEYSEQLYSALTAGALWFLGVKDMVQMLGTCRTLRCDESLGVMALSNCSVGVHLLHGCNGDWMDLSLQRQQDSTGEESIFWSECREHSHVARKKELNRRLMEDTKSLDYSRGQAAQMLSLIGKMEIRFKPFYRRAYVATPFGEFCRARPVIVPLPARADKDPSTAWTMEDARNALDSMWDRLGDDFAAPNTEYIHVSELGMHWENIVVAKRDAKKKCNFCDAAKKAVREYRKEAKSLMDEFSRELKAKQVAWRAEGLDDDEMHERRSLLKADMFLEDSYPDPNAAESTVDDILAHICEHDKFTLVPFEGMASGLERKNDDIFNALALECQDLCESFYQPLKQNLATAVAFCGQRVHRPWMDTGEEVGTIRRELIAGLSSNGFLVGVYVMKAVED
;
A
#
# COMPACT_ATOMS: atom_id res chain seq x y z
N MET A 1 -70.36 -38.12 10.86
CA MET A 1 -69.76 -37.63 9.60
C MET A 1 -68.73 -36.57 9.95
N MET A 2 -67.43 -36.90 9.90
CA MET A 2 -66.33 -35.95 10.10
C MET A 2 -65.91 -35.42 8.74
N GLY A 3 -65.95 -34.10 8.55
CA GLY A 3 -65.50 -33.43 7.33
C GLY A 3 -63.99 -33.50 7.13
N PRO A 4 -63.50 -33.21 5.90
CA PRO A 4 -62.09 -33.39 5.55
C PRO A 4 -61.22 -32.31 6.20
N ARG A 5 -60.17 -32.75 6.91
CA ARG A 5 -59.17 -31.89 7.57
C ARG A 5 -58.33 -31.14 6.55
N THR A 6 -58.04 -29.86 6.84
CA THR A 6 -57.26 -29.01 5.94
C THR A 6 -55.75 -29.22 6.13
N ARG A 7 -54.98 -29.03 5.05
CA ARG A 7 -53.51 -29.17 4.98
C ARG A 7 -52.74 -28.33 6.02
N ALA A 8 -53.38 -27.30 6.57
CA ALA A 8 -52.82 -26.44 7.63
C ALA A 8 -52.83 -27.10 9.02
N GLU A 9 -53.84 -27.93 9.33
CA GLU A 9 -53.91 -28.66 10.60
C GLU A 9 -52.89 -29.80 10.66
N SER A 10 -52.58 -30.42 9.52
CA SER A 10 -51.52 -31.43 9.40
C SER A 10 -50.11 -30.86 9.58
N LYS A 11 -49.90 -29.55 9.35
CA LYS A 11 -48.61 -28.88 9.60
C LYS A 11 -48.43 -28.46 11.06
N ARG A 12 -49.50 -28.02 11.75
CA ARG A 12 -49.42 -27.63 13.17
C ARG A 12 -49.20 -28.79 14.14
N ARG A 13 -49.55 -30.03 13.76
CA ARG A 13 -49.25 -31.23 14.56
C ARG A 13 -47.88 -31.85 14.28
N ARG A 14 -47.16 -31.44 13.24
CA ARG A 14 -45.75 -31.84 13.02
C ARG A 14 -44.75 -31.02 13.85
N SER A 15 -45.19 -29.90 14.43
CA SER A 15 -44.38 -29.07 15.34
C SER A 15 -44.63 -29.34 16.82
N SER A 16 -45.30 -30.44 17.17
CA SER A 16 -45.50 -30.87 18.56
C SER A 16 -45.03 -32.30 18.80
N SER A 17 -43.99 -32.76 18.11
CA SER A 17 -43.20 -33.90 18.56
C SER A 17 -42.18 -33.39 19.58
N THR A 18 -42.55 -33.49 20.85
CA THR A 18 -41.62 -33.51 21.98
C THR A 18 -40.68 -34.69 21.79
N GLY A 19 -39.48 -34.43 21.27
CA GLY A 19 -38.43 -35.43 21.12
C GLY A 19 -37.39 -35.09 20.08
N GLU A 20 -36.75 -33.92 20.16
CA GLU A 20 -35.54 -33.63 19.35
C GLU A 20 -34.73 -32.40 19.82
N ALA A 21 -34.88 -31.97 21.08
CA ALA A 21 -34.11 -30.82 21.60
C ALA A 21 -32.82 -31.23 22.32
N SER A 22 -32.69 -32.47 22.82
CA SER A 22 -31.50 -32.91 23.57
C SER A 22 -30.36 -33.41 22.67
N TYR A 23 -30.68 -34.04 21.53
CA TYR A 23 -29.66 -34.51 20.58
C TYR A 23 -28.87 -33.32 19.98
N GLY A 24 -29.55 -32.23 19.60
CA GLY A 24 -28.87 -31.05 19.05
C GLY A 24 -27.95 -30.34 20.05
N THR A 25 -28.23 -30.41 21.34
CA THR A 25 -27.39 -29.84 22.40
C THR A 25 -26.15 -30.71 22.65
N GLU A 26 -26.30 -32.04 22.74
CA GLU A 26 -25.15 -32.95 22.90
C GLU A 26 -24.14 -32.85 21.74
N TYR A 27 -24.60 -32.81 20.48
CA TYR A 27 -23.68 -32.65 19.34
C TYR A 27 -22.97 -31.29 19.34
N SER A 28 -23.65 -30.22 19.80
CA SER A 28 -23.05 -28.89 19.91
C SER A 28 -21.99 -28.82 21.01
N GLU A 29 -22.21 -29.49 22.14
CA GLU A 29 -21.25 -29.59 23.24
C GLU A 29 -20.04 -30.45 22.86
N GLN A 30 -20.26 -31.56 22.16
CA GLN A 30 -19.17 -32.39 21.63
C GLN A 30 -18.31 -31.64 20.62
N LEU A 31 -18.93 -30.87 19.72
CA LEU A 31 -18.21 -30.01 18.78
C LEU A 31 -17.38 -28.97 19.54
N TYR A 32 -17.99 -28.27 20.50
CA TYR A 32 -17.30 -27.24 21.28
C TYR A 32 -16.14 -27.82 22.10
N SER A 33 -16.35 -28.99 22.70
CA SER A 33 -15.31 -29.76 23.39
C SER A 33 -14.16 -30.15 22.45
N ALA A 34 -14.46 -30.63 21.24
CA ALA A 34 -13.44 -30.96 20.25
C ALA A 34 -12.63 -29.73 19.80
N LEU A 35 -13.30 -28.59 19.58
CA LEU A 35 -12.66 -27.34 19.18
C LEU A 35 -11.72 -26.81 20.27
N THR A 36 -12.18 -26.80 21.52
CA THR A 36 -11.39 -26.37 22.69
C THR A 36 -10.29 -27.37 23.07
N ALA A 37 -10.48 -28.66 22.79
CA ALA A 37 -9.48 -29.71 23.02
C ALA A 37 -8.32 -29.69 22.00
N GLY A 38 -8.44 -28.94 20.90
CA GLY A 38 -7.35 -28.72 19.95
C GLY A 38 -7.67 -28.99 18.49
N ALA A 39 -8.93 -29.29 18.10
CA ALA A 39 -9.27 -29.50 16.69
C ALA A 39 -8.95 -28.27 15.82
N LEU A 40 -9.02 -27.06 16.39
CA LEU A 40 -8.60 -25.82 15.72
C LEU A 40 -7.13 -25.84 15.24
N TRP A 41 -6.26 -26.65 15.84
CA TRP A 41 -4.84 -26.73 15.48
C TRP A 41 -4.59 -27.37 14.11
N PHE A 42 -5.55 -28.13 13.61
CA PHE A 42 -5.42 -28.84 12.34
C PHE A 42 -6.09 -28.09 11.19
N LEU A 43 -6.72 -26.95 11.47
CA LEU A 43 -7.44 -26.16 10.48
C LEU A 43 -6.54 -25.07 9.89
N GLY A 44 -6.58 -24.90 8.57
CA GLY A 44 -6.01 -23.73 7.93
C GLY A 44 -6.82 -22.47 8.24
N VAL A 45 -6.26 -21.28 7.98
CA VAL A 45 -6.93 -19.98 8.24
C VAL A 45 -8.32 -19.93 7.59
N LYS A 46 -8.46 -20.42 6.35
CA LYS A 46 -9.73 -20.48 5.65
C LYS A 46 -10.76 -21.34 6.38
N ASP A 47 -10.35 -22.51 6.86
CA ASP A 47 -11.24 -23.47 7.53
C ASP A 47 -11.63 -22.98 8.92
N MET A 48 -10.70 -22.33 9.64
CA MET A 48 -10.99 -21.64 10.90
C MET A 48 -12.04 -20.53 10.72
N VAL A 49 -11.91 -19.71 9.67
CA VAL A 49 -12.89 -18.65 9.35
C VAL A 49 -14.26 -19.25 9.02
N GLN A 50 -14.30 -20.31 8.21
CA GLN A 50 -15.55 -20.99 7.87
C GLN A 50 -16.21 -21.58 9.12
N MET A 51 -15.43 -22.25 9.96
CA MET A 51 -15.92 -22.87 11.20
C MET A 51 -16.47 -21.82 12.16
N LEU A 52 -15.75 -20.73 12.42
CA LEU A 52 -16.26 -19.62 13.27
C LEU A 52 -17.47 -18.95 12.61
N GLY A 53 -17.53 -18.93 11.28
CA GLY A 53 -18.62 -18.38 10.50
C GLY A 53 -19.93 -19.17 10.58
N THR A 54 -19.88 -20.47 10.93
CA THR A 54 -21.02 -21.40 10.87
C THR A 54 -22.22 -20.95 11.69
N CYS A 55 -22.00 -20.37 12.87
CA CYS A 55 -23.07 -19.84 13.71
C CYS A 55 -22.62 -18.63 14.52
N ARG A 56 -23.59 -17.87 15.05
CA ARG A 56 -23.32 -16.65 15.84
C ARG A 56 -22.53 -16.96 17.12
N THR A 57 -22.84 -18.06 17.79
CA THR A 57 -22.17 -18.45 19.05
C THR A 57 -20.68 -18.65 18.85
N LEU A 58 -20.28 -19.47 17.87
CA LEU A 58 -18.85 -19.71 17.59
C LEU A 58 -18.15 -18.43 17.11
N ARG A 59 -18.84 -17.60 16.32
CA ARG A 59 -18.28 -16.35 15.80
C ARG A 59 -17.95 -15.35 16.89
N CYS A 60 -18.80 -15.30 17.92
CA CYS A 60 -18.70 -14.35 19.02
C CYS A 60 -17.99 -14.91 20.25
N ASP A 61 -17.53 -16.16 20.19
CA ASP A 61 -16.84 -16.78 21.30
C ASP A 61 -15.40 -16.28 21.39
N GLU A 62 -15.08 -15.67 22.53
CA GLU A 62 -13.78 -15.10 22.82
C GLU A 62 -12.68 -16.17 22.89
N SER A 63 -12.94 -17.28 23.58
CA SER A 63 -12.01 -18.40 23.74
C SER A 63 -11.60 -19.02 22.41
N LEU A 64 -12.58 -19.37 21.59
CA LEU A 64 -12.35 -19.90 20.25
C LEU A 64 -11.69 -18.88 19.33
N GLY A 65 -12.06 -17.60 19.43
CA GLY A 65 -11.47 -16.51 18.67
C GLY A 65 -9.97 -16.35 18.93
N VAL A 66 -9.58 -16.25 20.21
CA VAL A 66 -8.17 -16.16 20.62
C VAL A 66 -7.41 -17.43 20.24
N MET A 67 -7.98 -18.62 20.47
CA MET A 67 -7.33 -19.87 20.08
C MET A 67 -7.07 -19.93 18.58
N ALA A 68 -8.05 -19.57 17.75
CA ALA A 68 -7.89 -19.55 16.30
C ALA A 68 -6.85 -18.51 15.84
N LEU A 69 -6.84 -17.30 16.43
CA LEU A 69 -5.82 -16.29 16.17
C LEU A 69 -4.42 -16.74 16.61
N SER A 70 -4.31 -17.38 17.76
CA SER A 70 -3.04 -17.93 18.29
C SER A 70 -2.46 -19.05 17.43
N ASN A 71 -3.30 -19.73 16.63
CA ASN A 71 -2.87 -20.76 15.69
C ASN A 71 -2.35 -20.18 14.37
N CYS A 72 -2.62 -18.91 14.09
CA CYS A 72 -2.12 -18.24 12.92
C CYS A 72 -0.73 -17.67 13.21
N SER A 73 0.21 -17.88 12.28
CA SER A 73 1.59 -17.38 12.41
C SER A 73 1.66 -15.88 12.70
N VAL A 74 0.66 -15.12 12.22
CA VAL A 74 0.55 -13.67 12.34
C VAL A 74 -0.33 -13.23 13.51
N GLY A 75 -1.33 -14.04 13.89
CA GLY A 75 -2.35 -13.63 14.86
C GLY A 75 -1.79 -13.40 16.26
N VAL A 76 -0.77 -14.17 16.65
CA VAL A 76 -0.02 -13.98 17.90
C VAL A 76 0.64 -12.60 17.94
N HIS A 77 1.31 -12.20 16.86
CA HIS A 77 2.03 -10.93 16.79
C HIS A 77 1.09 -9.73 16.82
N LEU A 78 -0.04 -9.82 16.11
CA LEU A 78 -1.05 -8.77 16.10
C LEU A 78 -1.69 -8.57 17.46
N LEU A 79 -1.99 -9.65 18.18
CA LEU A 79 -2.60 -9.54 19.50
C LEU A 79 -1.60 -9.00 20.54
N HIS A 80 -0.34 -9.42 20.49
CA HIS A 80 0.70 -8.91 21.40
C HIS A 80 1.22 -7.51 21.06
N GLY A 81 0.82 -6.94 19.92
CA GLY A 81 1.41 -5.71 19.40
C GLY A 81 2.91 -5.85 19.11
N CYS A 82 3.37 -7.02 18.63
CA CYS A 82 4.77 -7.17 18.23
C CYS A 82 5.04 -6.32 16.99
N ASN A 83 5.89 -5.31 17.16
CA ASN A 83 6.33 -4.40 16.10
C ASN A 83 7.16 -5.11 14.99
N GLY A 84 7.69 -6.30 15.29
CA GLY A 84 8.64 -6.98 14.40
C GLY A 84 8.04 -7.60 13.15
N ASP A 85 6.73 -7.87 13.11
CA ASP A 85 6.13 -8.60 11.97
C ASP A 85 4.88 -7.92 11.39
N TRP A 86 4.01 -7.32 12.21
CA TRP A 86 2.75 -6.68 11.76
C TRP A 86 2.42 -5.51 12.70
N MET A 87 2.67 -4.29 12.25
CA MET A 87 2.64 -3.12 13.12
C MET A 87 1.20 -2.73 13.52
N ASP A 88 1.01 -2.56 14.82
CA ASP A 88 -0.06 -1.75 15.41
C ASP A 88 0.29 -0.26 15.23
N LEU A 89 -0.70 0.62 15.13
CA LEU A 89 -0.49 2.06 15.02
C LEU A 89 0.16 2.65 16.28
N SER A 90 0.34 1.88 17.36
CA SER A 90 0.79 2.28 18.71
C SER A 90 2.29 2.62 18.82
N LEU A 91 2.80 3.47 17.93
CA LEU A 91 4.20 3.90 17.87
C LEU A 91 4.70 4.75 19.06
N GLN A 92 3.80 5.15 19.98
CA GLN A 92 4.15 6.02 21.12
C GLN A 92 5.07 5.33 22.11
N ARG A 93 4.92 3.99 22.29
CA ARG A 93 5.79 3.20 23.17
C ARG A 93 7.25 3.15 22.69
N GLN A 94 7.52 3.54 21.44
CA GLN A 94 8.88 3.63 20.90
C GLN A 94 9.57 4.96 21.20
N GLN A 95 8.83 6.00 21.60
CA GLN A 95 9.40 7.28 22.06
C GLN A 95 9.91 7.18 23.50
N ASP A 96 9.27 6.36 24.33
CA ASP A 96 9.68 6.16 25.72
C ASP A 96 10.93 5.25 25.85
N SER A 97 11.30 4.53 24.78
CA SER A 97 12.56 3.77 24.73
C SER A 97 13.69 4.69 24.27
N THR A 98 14.39 5.29 25.21
CA THR A 98 15.65 6.05 25.01
C THR A 98 16.84 5.16 24.61
N GLY A 99 16.59 3.98 24.04
CA GLY A 99 17.62 3.01 23.66
C GLY A 99 17.98 3.14 22.17
N GLU A 100 19.27 3.09 21.87
CA GLU A 100 19.89 3.24 20.54
C GLU A 100 19.39 2.24 19.47
N GLU A 101 18.57 1.25 19.84
CA GLU A 101 17.88 0.36 18.90
C GLU A 101 16.41 0.75 18.82
N SER A 102 16.04 1.54 17.79
CA SER A 102 14.64 1.80 17.49
C SER A 102 13.94 0.45 17.24
N ILE A 103 13.01 0.09 18.14
CA ILE A 103 12.19 -1.14 18.08
C ILE A 103 11.38 -1.19 16.77
N PHE A 104 11.22 -0.06 16.09
CA PHE A 104 10.69 -0.01 14.74
C PHE A 104 11.50 -0.85 13.76
N TRP A 105 12.81 -0.99 13.95
CA TRP A 105 13.70 -1.70 13.04
C TRP A 105 13.95 -3.16 13.43
N SER A 106 13.68 -3.56 14.68
CA SER A 106 13.96 -4.91 15.17
C SER A 106 13.00 -5.96 14.61
N GLU A 107 13.54 -7.07 14.07
CA GLU A 107 12.79 -8.31 13.84
C GLU A 107 12.23 -8.83 15.18
N CYS A 108 11.07 -9.50 15.17
CA CYS A 108 10.43 -9.98 16.40
C CYS A 108 11.31 -11.07 17.07
N ARG A 109 12.15 -10.69 18.04
CA ARG A 109 13.08 -11.61 18.74
C ARG A 109 12.41 -12.43 19.86
N GLU A 110 11.24 -12.01 20.34
CA GLU A 110 10.66 -12.48 21.61
C GLU A 110 9.75 -13.71 21.56
N HIS A 111 9.33 -14.19 20.38
CA HIS A 111 8.51 -15.43 20.31
C HIS A 111 9.33 -16.72 20.12
N SER A 112 10.65 -16.61 20.14
CA SER A 112 11.57 -17.76 20.20
C SER A 112 11.41 -18.57 21.50
N HIS A 113 10.87 -17.97 22.56
CA HIS A 113 10.50 -18.67 23.78
C HIS A 113 9.02 -19.02 23.80
N VAL A 114 8.77 -20.30 23.49
CA VAL A 114 7.52 -21.03 23.63
C VAL A 114 6.98 -20.91 25.06
N ALA A 115 6.31 -19.81 25.40
CA ALA A 115 5.30 -19.86 26.44
C ALA A 115 4.31 -20.96 26.01
N ARG A 116 4.13 -22.00 26.83
CA ARG A 116 3.16 -23.07 26.53
C ARG A 116 1.86 -22.40 26.10
N LYS A 117 1.29 -22.76 24.93
CA LYS A 117 0.15 -22.07 24.28
C LYS A 117 -1.02 -21.72 25.22
N LYS A 118 -1.23 -22.47 26.32
CA LYS A 118 -2.20 -22.12 27.37
C LYS A 118 -1.87 -20.82 28.10
N GLU A 119 -0.61 -20.60 28.45
CA GLU A 119 -0.12 -19.35 29.06
C GLU A 119 -0.16 -18.19 28.07
N LEU A 120 0.16 -18.46 26.78
CA LEU A 120 0.00 -17.49 25.71
C LEU A 120 -1.47 -17.05 25.60
N ASN A 121 -2.39 -18.00 25.45
CA ASN A 121 -3.81 -17.70 25.35
C ASN A 121 -4.34 -17.00 26.60
N ARG A 122 -3.89 -17.37 27.79
CA ARG A 122 -4.25 -16.68 29.04
C ARG A 122 -3.83 -15.21 29.01
N ARG A 123 -2.60 -14.91 28.59
CA ARG A 123 -2.11 -13.53 28.45
C ARG A 123 -2.85 -12.75 27.38
N LEU A 124 -3.20 -13.39 26.27
CA LEU A 124 -3.99 -12.80 25.18
C LEU A 124 -5.42 -12.45 25.62
N MET A 125 -5.99 -13.21 26.55
CA MET A 125 -7.28 -12.88 27.20
C MET A 125 -7.17 -11.73 28.19
N GLU A 126 -5.99 -11.53 28.76
CA GLU A 126 -5.70 -10.48 29.75
C GLU A 126 -5.24 -9.17 29.08
N ASP A 127 -5.18 -9.13 27.74
CA ASP A 127 -4.63 -8.00 27.00
C ASP A 127 -5.54 -6.76 27.05
N THR A 128 -4.88 -5.60 26.98
CA THR A 128 -5.45 -4.28 27.26
C THR A 128 -6.27 -3.69 26.10
N LYS A 129 -6.13 -4.20 24.87
CA LYS A 129 -6.94 -3.82 23.70
C LYS A 129 -7.85 -4.98 23.30
N SER A 130 -8.96 -5.16 24.01
CA SER A 130 -9.87 -6.27 23.75
C SER A 130 -10.57 -6.12 22.39
N LEU A 131 -10.57 -7.20 21.59
CA LEU A 131 -11.43 -7.28 20.41
C LEU A 131 -12.89 -7.26 20.86
N ASP A 132 -13.75 -6.63 20.07
CA ASP A 132 -15.19 -6.70 20.28
C ASP A 132 -15.73 -8.04 19.72
N TYR A 133 -15.60 -9.09 20.53
CA TYR A 133 -16.09 -10.42 20.21
C TYR A 133 -17.60 -10.46 20.02
N SER A 134 -18.36 -9.55 20.63
CA SER A 134 -19.80 -9.44 20.42
C SER A 134 -20.17 -9.17 18.95
N ARG A 135 -19.23 -8.56 18.21
CA ARG A 135 -19.32 -8.28 16.77
C ARG A 135 -18.64 -9.32 15.89
N GLY A 136 -17.99 -10.31 16.49
CA GLY A 136 -17.25 -11.34 15.78
C GLY A 136 -15.94 -10.84 15.18
N GLN A 137 -15.31 -9.83 15.80
CA GLN A 137 -14.07 -9.23 15.30
C GLN A 137 -12.93 -10.26 15.15
N ALA A 138 -12.85 -11.30 15.99
CA ALA A 138 -11.83 -12.34 15.85
C ALA A 138 -11.95 -13.12 14.52
N ALA A 139 -13.16 -13.53 14.14
CA ALA A 139 -13.40 -14.20 12.87
C ALA A 139 -13.12 -13.28 11.66
N GLN A 140 -13.43 -11.99 11.81
CA GLN A 140 -13.17 -10.98 10.78
C GLN A 140 -11.66 -10.71 10.63
N MET A 141 -10.94 -10.60 11.74
CA MET A 141 -9.49 -10.44 11.79
C MET A 141 -8.79 -11.66 11.17
N LEU A 142 -9.22 -12.88 11.47
CA LEU A 142 -8.74 -14.10 10.80
C LEU A 142 -8.98 -14.08 9.29
N SER A 143 -10.13 -13.58 8.85
CA SER A 143 -10.42 -13.40 7.42
C SER A 143 -9.49 -12.39 6.76
N LEU A 144 -9.18 -11.29 7.46
CA LEU A 144 -8.23 -10.27 6.99
C LEU A 144 -6.80 -10.81 6.94
N ILE A 145 -6.35 -11.52 7.97
CA ILE A 145 -5.06 -12.20 8.01
C ILE A 145 -4.94 -13.15 6.81
N GLY A 146 -5.93 -14.01 6.58
CA GLY A 146 -5.93 -14.91 5.42
C GLY A 146 -5.89 -14.17 4.08
N LYS A 147 -6.63 -13.07 3.94
CA LYS A 147 -6.55 -12.20 2.74
C LYS A 147 -5.17 -11.58 2.59
N MET A 148 -4.52 -11.18 3.67
CA MET A 148 -3.20 -10.56 3.65
C MET A 148 -2.07 -11.54 3.39
N GLU A 149 -2.15 -12.74 3.95
CA GLU A 149 -1.23 -13.83 3.63
C GLU A 149 -1.31 -14.23 2.15
N ILE A 150 -2.48 -14.15 1.53
CA ILE A 150 -2.66 -14.50 0.11
C ILE A 150 -2.27 -13.33 -0.80
N ARG A 151 -2.71 -12.11 -0.49
CA ARG A 151 -2.60 -10.96 -1.42
C ARG A 151 -1.45 -10.02 -1.14
N PHE A 152 -0.98 -9.92 0.10
CA PHE A 152 0.01 -8.92 0.51
C PHE A 152 1.37 -9.52 0.89
N LYS A 153 1.41 -10.83 1.21
CA LYS A 153 2.63 -11.59 1.53
C LYS A 153 3.78 -11.49 0.55
N PRO A 154 3.55 -11.44 -0.77
CA PRO A 154 4.64 -11.24 -1.71
C PRO A 154 5.36 -9.89 -1.52
N PHE A 155 4.68 -8.87 -0.99
CA PHE A 155 5.22 -7.53 -0.90
C PHE A 155 6.05 -7.25 0.36
N TYR A 156 5.68 -7.85 1.50
CA TYR A 156 6.39 -7.59 2.77
C TYR A 156 7.54 -8.56 3.06
N ARG A 157 7.76 -9.55 2.19
CA ARG A 157 8.88 -10.52 2.30
C ARG A 157 10.11 -10.15 1.49
N ARG A 158 10.02 -9.11 0.67
CA ARG A 158 11.07 -8.71 -0.28
C ARG A 158 11.50 -7.28 0.03
N ALA A 159 12.80 -7.05 0.02
CA ALA A 159 13.38 -5.71 -0.11
C ALA A 159 13.46 -5.35 -1.60
N TYR A 160 13.09 -4.12 -1.92
CA TYR A 160 13.13 -3.58 -3.28
C TYR A 160 14.17 -2.47 -3.33
N VAL A 161 14.93 -2.36 -4.41
CA VAL A 161 15.86 -1.23 -4.59
C VAL A 161 15.03 0.04 -4.82
N ALA A 162 15.33 1.10 -4.08
CA ALA A 162 14.56 2.34 -4.07
C ALA A 162 15.26 3.50 -4.77
N THR A 163 16.58 3.51 -4.76
CA THR A 163 17.39 4.56 -5.38
C THR A 163 18.61 3.97 -6.07
N PRO A 164 19.22 4.70 -7.03
CA PRO A 164 20.50 4.31 -7.64
C PRO A 164 21.63 4.12 -6.63
N PHE A 165 21.52 4.72 -5.44
CA PHE A 165 22.51 4.66 -4.37
C PHE A 165 22.41 3.40 -3.51
N GLY A 166 21.50 2.47 -3.84
CA GLY A 166 21.38 1.18 -3.15
C GLY A 166 20.48 1.20 -1.91
N GLU A 167 19.67 2.25 -1.72
CA GLU A 167 18.69 2.25 -0.63
C GLU A 167 17.58 1.23 -0.89
N PHE A 168 17.07 0.62 0.19
CA PHE A 168 15.98 -0.34 0.09
C PHE A 168 14.63 0.24 0.50
N CYS A 169 13.59 -0.15 -0.24
CA CYS A 169 12.19 -0.01 0.08
C CYS A 169 11.66 -1.34 0.65
N ARG A 170 11.07 -1.28 1.84
CA ARG A 170 10.40 -2.41 2.49
C ARG A 170 8.96 -2.04 2.84
N ALA A 171 8.06 -3.01 2.77
CA ALA A 171 6.67 -2.84 3.17
C ALA A 171 6.40 -3.61 4.46
N ARG A 172 5.76 -2.98 5.44
CA ARG A 172 5.29 -3.65 6.66
C ARG A 172 3.77 -3.63 6.74
N PRO A 173 3.10 -4.77 6.92
CA PRO A 173 1.65 -4.81 6.98
C PRO A 173 1.10 -4.16 8.24
N VAL A 174 -0.08 -3.55 8.12
CA VAL A 174 -0.84 -2.91 9.20
C VAL A 174 -2.24 -3.51 9.23
N ILE A 175 -2.63 -4.05 10.38
CA ILE A 175 -4.02 -4.41 10.68
C ILE A 175 -4.33 -3.91 12.09
N VAL A 176 -5.26 -2.98 12.20
CA VAL A 176 -5.64 -2.42 13.49
C VAL A 176 -7.16 -2.40 13.63
N PRO A 177 -7.73 -3.05 14.67
CA PRO A 177 -9.14 -2.86 15.00
C PRO A 177 -9.34 -1.42 15.48
N LEU A 178 -10.24 -0.70 14.82
CA LEU A 178 -10.54 0.68 15.17
C LEU A 178 -11.60 0.73 16.28
N PRO A 179 -11.47 1.65 17.25
CA PRO A 179 -12.46 1.81 18.30
C PRO A 179 -13.80 2.21 17.69
N ALA A 180 -14.83 1.40 17.95
CA ALA A 180 -16.17 1.67 17.47
C ALA A 180 -16.83 2.77 18.31
N ARG A 181 -17.64 3.58 17.65
CA ARG A 181 -18.50 4.58 18.29
C ARG A 181 -19.55 3.90 19.16
N ALA A 182 -19.54 4.19 20.47
CA ALA A 182 -20.48 3.61 21.44
C ALA A 182 -21.94 3.98 21.18
N ASP A 183 -22.18 5.07 20.44
CA ASP A 183 -23.50 5.58 20.07
C ASP A 183 -24.11 4.94 18.82
N LYS A 184 -23.36 4.08 18.10
CA LYS A 184 -23.82 3.42 16.87
C LYS A 184 -24.11 1.94 17.08
N ASP A 185 -25.16 1.44 16.41
CA ASP A 185 -25.45 0.02 16.39
C ASP A 185 -24.24 -0.75 15.80
N PRO A 186 -23.73 -1.79 16.47
CA PRO A 186 -22.63 -2.63 16.01
C PRO A 186 -22.79 -3.23 14.60
N SER A 187 -24.01 -3.33 14.09
CA SER A 187 -24.34 -3.82 12.75
C SER A 187 -24.30 -2.74 11.67
N THR A 188 -24.15 -1.47 12.05
CA THR A 188 -24.06 -0.34 11.10
C THR A 188 -22.76 -0.42 10.31
N ALA A 189 -22.86 -0.21 9.00
CA ALA A 189 -21.69 -0.14 8.13
C ALA A 189 -20.80 1.05 8.52
N TRP A 190 -19.48 0.82 8.53
CA TRP A 190 -18.52 1.88 8.77
C TRP A 190 -18.52 2.91 7.65
N THR A 191 -18.41 4.18 8.04
CA THR A 191 -18.23 5.32 7.12
C THR A 191 -16.81 5.88 7.24
N MET A 192 -16.39 6.72 6.28
CA MET A 192 -15.10 7.44 6.39
C MET A 192 -15.07 8.38 7.60
N GLU A 193 -16.20 8.93 8.01
CA GLU A 193 -16.30 9.76 9.22
C GLU A 193 -16.10 8.92 10.50
N ASP A 194 -16.57 7.68 10.51
CA ASP A 194 -16.29 6.75 11.62
C ASP A 194 -14.80 6.44 11.70
N ALA A 195 -14.15 6.21 10.56
CA ALA A 195 -12.70 5.99 10.52
C ALA A 195 -11.92 7.22 10.97
N ARG A 196 -12.30 8.42 10.50
CA ARG A 196 -11.70 9.70 10.93
C ARG A 196 -11.72 9.82 12.46
N ASN A 197 -12.91 9.79 13.04
CA ASN A 197 -13.08 9.92 14.50
C ASN A 197 -12.32 8.82 15.27
N ALA A 198 -12.36 7.57 14.79
CA ALA A 198 -11.68 6.47 15.45
C ALA A 198 -10.15 6.63 15.40
N LEU A 199 -9.59 7.02 14.26
CA LEU A 199 -8.16 7.27 14.11
C LEU A 199 -7.70 8.49 14.91
N ASP A 200 -8.48 9.57 14.92
CA ASP A 200 -8.20 10.76 15.72
C ASP A 200 -8.24 10.48 17.23
N SER A 201 -9.11 9.57 17.67
CA SER A 201 -9.15 9.13 19.06
C SER A 201 -7.93 8.30 19.47
N MET A 202 -7.28 7.65 18.51
CA MET A 202 -6.04 6.92 18.74
C MET A 202 -4.83 7.85 18.65
N TRP A 203 -4.86 8.82 17.73
CA TRP A 203 -3.74 9.67 17.37
C TRP A 203 -4.22 11.03 16.88
N ASP A 204 -3.72 12.10 17.49
CA ASP A 204 -4.08 13.46 17.12
C ASP A 204 -3.97 13.70 15.60
N ARG A 205 -5.10 14.10 14.99
CA ARG A 205 -5.29 14.43 13.57
C ARG A 205 -4.92 13.35 12.56
N LEU A 206 -4.71 12.09 12.99
CA LEU A 206 -4.42 10.99 12.08
C LEU A 206 -5.60 10.67 11.16
N GLY A 207 -6.80 10.73 11.73
CA GLY A 207 -8.05 10.54 11.00
C GLY A 207 -8.34 11.69 10.05
N ASP A 208 -8.04 12.92 10.47
CA ASP A 208 -8.10 14.10 9.61
C ASP A 208 -7.24 13.89 8.35
N ASP A 209 -5.97 13.55 8.52
CA ASP A 209 -5.04 13.32 7.40
C ASP A 209 -5.49 12.15 6.52
N PHE A 210 -5.97 11.05 7.13
CA PHE A 210 -6.43 9.86 6.43
C PHE A 210 -7.70 10.11 5.59
N ALA A 211 -8.63 10.91 6.12
CA ALA A 211 -9.92 11.19 5.48
C ALA A 211 -9.92 12.49 4.66
N ALA A 212 -8.81 13.23 4.67
CA ALA A 212 -8.70 14.51 4.00
C ALA A 212 -9.03 14.39 2.50
N PRO A 213 -9.69 15.42 1.92
CA PRO A 213 -9.67 15.58 0.48
C PRO A 213 -8.21 15.76 0.01
N ASN A 214 -7.93 15.42 -1.25
CA ASN A 214 -6.60 15.31 -1.86
C ASN A 214 -5.70 16.58 -1.82
N THR A 215 -5.94 17.58 -0.96
CA THR A 215 -5.31 18.90 -1.04
C THR A 215 -4.76 19.42 0.28
N GLU A 216 -5.29 19.00 1.44
CA GLU A 216 -4.98 19.69 2.70
C GLU A 216 -3.70 19.15 3.39
N TYR A 217 -3.41 17.86 3.23
CA TYR A 217 -2.31 17.17 3.95
C TYR A 217 -1.43 16.30 3.04
N ILE A 218 -1.44 16.53 1.73
CA ILE A 218 -0.60 15.75 0.81
C ILE A 218 0.86 16.19 0.94
N HIS A 219 1.70 15.30 1.46
CA HIS A 219 3.14 15.49 1.53
C HIS A 219 3.82 15.16 0.20
N VAL A 220 4.85 15.93 -0.19
CA VAL A 220 5.61 15.65 -1.41
C VAL A 220 6.69 14.61 -1.16
N SER A 221 6.58 13.44 -1.80
CA SER A 221 7.57 12.36 -1.82
C SER A 221 7.59 11.66 -3.18
N GLU A 222 8.66 10.94 -3.52
CA GLU A 222 8.73 10.18 -4.79
C GLU A 222 7.66 9.08 -4.83
N LEU A 223 7.40 8.44 -3.68
CA LEU A 223 6.29 7.49 -3.57
C LEU A 223 4.97 8.20 -3.82
N GLY A 224 4.75 9.38 -3.25
CA GLY A 224 3.55 10.19 -3.49
C GLY A 224 3.32 10.50 -4.96
N MET A 225 4.36 10.90 -5.71
CA MET A 225 4.25 11.21 -7.14
C MET A 225 3.73 10.03 -7.96
N HIS A 226 4.20 8.82 -7.66
CA HIS A 226 3.68 7.61 -8.31
C HIS A 226 2.31 7.23 -7.77
N TRP A 227 2.17 7.14 -6.44
CA TRP A 227 0.96 6.63 -5.78
C TRP A 227 -0.29 7.37 -6.22
N GLU A 228 -0.27 8.71 -6.24
CA GLU A 228 -1.43 9.51 -6.63
C GLU A 228 -1.78 9.35 -8.12
N ASN A 229 -0.79 9.05 -8.95
CA ASN A 229 -0.95 8.89 -10.39
C ASN A 229 -1.26 7.46 -10.85
N ILE A 230 -1.30 6.49 -9.93
CA ILE A 230 -1.73 5.12 -10.24
C ILE A 230 -3.24 5.05 -10.36
N VAL A 231 -3.69 4.65 -11.55
CA VAL A 231 -5.08 4.35 -11.85
C VAL A 231 -5.34 2.88 -11.57
N VAL A 232 -6.22 2.61 -10.60
CA VAL A 232 -6.68 1.25 -10.28
C VAL A 232 -7.83 0.90 -11.20
N ALA A 233 -7.64 -0.12 -12.02
CA ALA A 233 -8.68 -0.57 -12.93
C ALA A 233 -9.55 -1.67 -12.31
N LYS A 234 -10.77 -1.85 -12.83
CA LYS A 234 -11.58 -3.05 -12.52
C LYS A 234 -10.87 -4.28 -13.12
N ARG A 235 -10.90 -5.38 -12.35
CA ARG A 235 -10.11 -6.65 -12.36
C ARG A 235 -9.31 -7.15 -13.59
N ASP A 236 -9.44 -6.60 -14.80
CA ASP A 236 -8.78 -7.09 -16.01
C ASP A 236 -8.10 -6.01 -16.87
N ALA A 237 -8.15 -4.73 -16.47
CA ALA A 237 -7.45 -3.68 -17.20
C ALA A 237 -5.99 -3.54 -16.71
N LYS A 238 -5.09 -3.20 -17.64
CA LYS A 238 -3.66 -3.00 -17.34
C LYS A 238 -3.51 -1.92 -16.28
N LYS A 239 -2.71 -2.21 -15.26
CA LYS A 239 -2.28 -1.23 -14.25
C LYS A 239 -1.51 -0.12 -14.98
N LYS A 240 -1.79 1.13 -14.61
CA LYS A 240 -1.24 2.29 -15.29
C LYS A 240 -0.85 3.34 -14.27
N CYS A 241 0.37 3.84 -14.36
CA CYS A 241 0.81 5.04 -13.67
C CYS A 241 0.88 6.18 -14.68
N ASN A 242 0.05 7.22 -14.50
CA ASN A 242 0.05 8.37 -15.42
C ASN A 242 1.38 9.14 -15.38
N PHE A 243 2.09 9.11 -14.25
CA PHE A 243 3.40 9.75 -14.11
C PHE A 243 4.49 9.03 -14.92
N CYS A 244 4.60 7.70 -14.78
CA CYS A 244 5.50 6.90 -15.62
C CYS A 244 5.17 7.04 -17.13
N ASP A 245 3.89 7.07 -17.48
CA ASP A 245 3.48 7.20 -18.88
C ASP A 245 3.74 8.59 -19.45
N ALA A 246 3.62 9.63 -18.63
CA ALA A 246 4.01 10.99 -19.00
C ALA A 246 5.52 11.07 -19.27
N ALA A 247 6.36 10.45 -18.44
CA ALA A 247 7.80 10.38 -18.68
C ALA A 247 8.15 9.64 -19.97
N LYS A 248 7.55 8.46 -20.20
CA LYS A 248 7.70 7.71 -21.46
C LYS A 248 7.22 8.51 -22.68
N LYS A 249 6.20 9.36 -22.51
CA LYS A 249 5.71 10.24 -23.58
C LYS A 249 6.69 11.39 -23.83
N ALA A 250 7.15 12.07 -22.78
CA ALA A 250 8.09 13.19 -22.86
C ALA A 250 9.39 12.78 -23.56
N VAL A 251 9.98 11.65 -23.20
CA VAL A 251 11.19 11.11 -23.84
C VAL A 251 10.97 10.81 -25.33
N ARG A 252 9.81 10.28 -25.70
CA ARG A 252 9.47 10.02 -27.10
C ARG A 252 9.30 11.30 -27.91
N GLU A 253 8.66 12.32 -27.33
CA GLU A 253 8.48 13.62 -27.95
C GLU A 253 9.83 14.34 -28.11
N TYR A 254 10.67 14.32 -27.07
CA TYR A 254 12.04 14.83 -27.10
C TYR A 254 12.88 14.23 -28.23
N ARG A 255 12.92 12.89 -28.33
CA ARG A 255 13.66 12.21 -29.41
C ARG A 255 13.11 12.52 -30.80
N LYS A 256 11.79 12.71 -30.91
CA LYS A 256 11.14 13.04 -32.18
C LYS A 256 11.52 14.47 -32.61
N GLU A 257 11.52 15.41 -31.69
CA GLU A 257 11.92 16.81 -31.94
C GLU A 257 13.42 16.90 -32.29
N ALA A 258 14.29 16.24 -31.51
CA ALA A 258 15.72 16.19 -31.77
C ALA A 258 16.04 15.60 -33.16
N LYS A 259 15.35 14.51 -33.53
CA LYS A 259 15.47 13.92 -34.87
C LYS A 259 15.05 14.90 -35.96
N SER A 260 13.96 15.63 -35.77
CA SER A 260 13.49 16.63 -36.73
C SER A 260 14.54 17.73 -36.95
N LEU A 261 15.19 18.20 -35.89
CA LEU A 261 16.26 19.20 -35.99
C LEU A 261 17.50 18.63 -36.70
N MET A 262 17.88 17.38 -36.42
CA MET A 262 18.99 16.71 -37.11
C MET A 262 18.71 16.46 -38.60
N ASP A 263 17.46 16.16 -38.96
CA ASP A 263 17.02 16.03 -40.35
C ASP A 263 17.07 17.39 -41.08
N GLU A 264 16.76 18.49 -40.38
CA GLU A 264 16.92 19.86 -40.89
C GLU A 264 18.40 20.23 -41.11
N PHE A 265 19.24 20.03 -40.10
CA PHE A 265 20.69 20.20 -40.21
C PHE A 265 21.27 19.38 -41.37
N SER A 266 20.84 18.12 -41.53
CA SER A 266 21.31 17.27 -42.62
C SER A 266 20.90 17.78 -44.01
N ARG A 267 19.72 18.40 -44.14
CA ARG A 267 19.27 19.02 -45.39
C ARG A 267 20.08 20.27 -45.71
N GLU A 268 20.29 21.14 -44.73
CA GLU A 268 21.08 22.36 -44.89
C GLU A 268 22.55 22.04 -45.19
N LEU A 269 23.15 21.10 -44.46
CA LEU A 269 24.51 20.65 -44.69
C LEU A 269 24.69 20.13 -46.11
N LYS A 270 23.74 19.34 -46.64
CA LYS A 270 23.81 18.87 -48.04
C LYS A 270 23.75 20.01 -49.04
N ALA A 271 22.86 20.98 -48.84
CA ALA A 271 22.76 22.14 -49.71
C ALA A 271 24.06 22.98 -49.69
N LYS A 272 24.60 23.23 -48.50
CA LYS A 272 25.85 23.97 -48.30
C LYS A 272 27.06 23.21 -48.86
N GLN A 273 27.16 21.90 -48.67
CA GLN A 273 28.23 21.08 -49.25
C GLN A 273 28.26 21.11 -50.78
N VAL A 274 27.10 21.19 -51.44
CA VAL A 274 27.06 21.35 -52.91
C VAL A 274 27.64 22.71 -53.31
N ALA A 275 27.28 23.79 -52.60
CA ALA A 275 27.84 25.12 -52.83
C ALA A 275 29.35 25.17 -52.55
N TRP A 276 29.80 24.61 -51.43
CA TRP A 276 31.19 24.56 -51.00
C TRP A 276 32.10 23.78 -51.96
N ARG A 277 31.62 22.65 -52.49
CA ARG A 277 32.35 21.91 -53.54
C ARG A 277 32.43 22.69 -54.85
N ALA A 278 31.39 23.46 -55.19
CA ALA A 278 31.41 24.34 -56.36
C ALA A 278 32.36 25.54 -56.17
N GLU A 279 32.57 25.98 -54.93
CA GLU A 279 33.59 26.99 -54.55
C GLU A 279 35.02 26.43 -54.57
N GLY A 280 35.19 25.10 -54.66
CA GLY A 280 36.50 24.44 -54.72
C GLY A 280 37.22 24.30 -53.38
N LEU A 281 36.48 24.35 -52.27
CA LEU A 281 37.03 24.19 -50.92
C LEU A 281 37.59 22.78 -50.70
N ASP A 282 38.64 22.70 -49.90
CA ASP A 282 39.23 21.42 -49.51
C ASP A 282 38.43 20.72 -48.39
N ASP A 283 38.80 19.47 -48.08
CA ASP A 283 38.08 18.64 -47.12
C ASP A 283 38.17 19.19 -45.68
N ASP A 284 39.27 19.85 -45.32
CA ASP A 284 39.48 20.41 -43.98
C ASP A 284 38.65 21.68 -43.77
N GLU A 285 38.61 22.57 -44.76
CA GLU A 285 37.76 23.76 -44.77
C GLU A 285 36.26 23.39 -44.75
N MET A 286 35.87 22.34 -45.48
CA MET A 286 34.50 21.82 -45.44
C MET A 286 34.15 21.24 -44.06
N HIS A 287 35.12 20.64 -43.36
CA HIS A 287 34.92 20.12 -42.01
C HIS A 287 34.73 21.26 -40.99
N GLU A 288 35.56 22.31 -41.06
CA GLU A 288 35.43 23.50 -40.21
C GLU A 288 34.08 24.19 -40.44
N ARG A 289 33.69 24.42 -41.70
CA ARG A 289 32.39 25.03 -42.02
C ARG A 289 31.20 24.18 -41.57
N ARG A 290 31.32 22.84 -41.59
CA ARG A 290 30.31 21.94 -41.00
C ARG A 290 30.17 22.16 -39.49
N SER A 291 31.28 22.28 -38.78
CA SER A 291 31.29 22.50 -37.33
C SER A 291 30.68 23.85 -36.97
N LEU A 292 31.00 24.91 -37.73
CA LEU A 292 30.39 26.23 -37.57
C LEU A 292 28.87 26.20 -37.83
N LEU A 293 28.42 25.50 -38.88
CA LEU A 293 26.99 25.34 -39.14
C LEU A 293 26.29 24.57 -38.01
N LYS A 294 26.93 23.54 -37.45
CA LYS A 294 26.37 22.80 -36.31
C LYS A 294 26.24 23.72 -35.08
N ALA A 295 27.25 24.53 -34.79
CA ALA A 295 27.23 25.46 -33.66
C ALA A 295 26.20 26.60 -33.83
N ASP A 296 25.94 27.04 -35.06
CA ASP A 296 24.92 28.06 -35.37
C ASP A 296 23.50 27.50 -35.20
N MET A 297 23.28 26.24 -35.61
CA MET A 297 21.96 25.60 -35.52
C MET A 297 21.65 25.00 -34.13
N PHE A 298 22.67 24.61 -33.37
CA PHE A 298 22.53 23.99 -32.05
C PHE A 298 23.35 24.76 -31.02
N LEU A 299 22.71 25.72 -30.36
CA LEU A 299 23.30 26.45 -29.24
C LEU A 299 23.55 25.52 -28.05
N GLU A 300 24.47 25.91 -27.18
CA GLU A 300 24.90 25.12 -26.01
C GLU A 300 23.73 24.76 -25.07
N ASP A 301 22.72 25.64 -24.95
CA ASP A 301 21.49 25.43 -24.16
C ASP A 301 20.25 25.16 -25.05
N SER A 302 20.44 24.47 -26.18
CA SER A 302 19.32 24.17 -27.09
C SER A 302 18.41 23.08 -26.54
N TYR A 303 17.09 23.30 -26.61
CA TYR A 303 16.09 22.28 -26.30
C TYR A 303 15.33 21.88 -27.56
N PRO A 304 15.28 20.59 -27.91
CA PRO A 304 16.05 19.47 -27.35
C PRO A 304 17.52 19.48 -27.79
N ASP A 305 18.43 19.06 -26.92
CA ASP A 305 19.82 18.76 -27.28
C ASP A 305 19.88 17.44 -28.08
N PRO A 306 20.37 17.49 -29.34
CA PRO A 306 20.53 16.30 -30.17
C PRO A 306 21.51 15.27 -29.58
N ASN A 307 22.53 15.70 -28.83
CA ASN A 307 23.51 14.77 -28.25
C ASN A 307 22.87 14.00 -27.09
N ALA A 308 22.14 14.68 -26.19
CA ALA A 308 21.35 14.03 -25.15
C ALA A 308 20.28 13.08 -25.72
N ALA A 309 19.70 13.38 -26.89
CA ALA A 309 18.66 12.53 -27.50
C ALA A 309 19.14 11.11 -27.87
N GLU A 310 20.44 10.96 -28.15
CA GLU A 310 21.09 9.67 -28.43
C GLU A 310 21.56 8.95 -27.15
N SER A 311 21.50 9.61 -26.00
CA SER A 311 21.92 9.09 -24.70
C SER A 311 20.83 8.24 -24.01
N THR A 312 21.07 7.95 -22.72
CA THR A 312 20.17 7.17 -21.88
C THR A 312 18.83 7.91 -21.63
N VAL A 313 17.83 7.15 -21.17
CA VAL A 313 16.52 7.75 -20.84
C VAL A 313 16.64 8.74 -19.69
N ASP A 314 17.53 8.47 -18.72
CA ASP A 314 17.73 9.32 -17.56
C ASP A 314 18.36 10.66 -17.96
N ASP A 315 19.36 10.68 -18.86
CA ASP A 315 19.95 11.92 -19.37
C ASP A 315 18.91 12.79 -20.08
N ILE A 316 18.03 12.17 -20.88
CA ILE A 316 16.94 12.88 -21.55
C ILE A 316 15.96 13.48 -20.53
N LEU A 317 15.60 12.71 -19.49
CA LEU A 317 14.70 13.18 -18.46
C LEU A 317 15.32 14.29 -17.60
N ALA A 318 16.61 14.21 -17.29
CA ALA A 318 17.36 15.26 -16.62
C ALA A 318 17.27 16.56 -17.42
N HIS A 319 17.59 16.51 -18.72
CA HIS A 319 17.53 17.68 -19.59
C HIS A 319 16.12 18.26 -19.73
N ILE A 320 15.08 17.41 -19.81
CA ILE A 320 13.67 17.84 -19.82
C ILE A 320 13.30 18.57 -18.52
N CYS A 321 13.78 18.07 -17.39
CA CYS A 321 13.52 18.64 -16.06
C CYS A 321 14.30 19.96 -15.87
N GLU A 322 15.57 20.02 -16.27
CA GLU A 322 16.40 21.25 -16.23
C GLU A 322 15.77 22.41 -17.02
N HIS A 323 15.08 22.12 -18.12
CA HIS A 323 14.46 23.11 -19.01
C HIS A 323 12.98 23.42 -18.70
N ASP A 324 12.44 22.94 -17.56
CA ASP A 324 11.03 23.13 -17.17
C ASP A 324 10.03 22.61 -18.24
N LYS A 325 10.40 21.56 -18.99
CA LYS A 325 9.55 21.03 -20.09
C LYS A 325 8.72 19.82 -19.67
N PHE A 326 8.88 19.33 -18.44
CA PHE A 326 8.02 18.28 -17.92
C PHE A 326 6.64 18.85 -17.53
N THR A 327 5.61 18.52 -18.32
CA THR A 327 4.30 19.22 -18.24
C THR A 327 3.31 18.63 -17.24
N LEU A 328 3.55 17.41 -16.74
CA LEU A 328 2.63 16.79 -15.79
C LEU A 328 2.94 17.32 -14.39
N VAL A 329 1.93 17.89 -13.73
CA VAL A 329 1.95 18.19 -12.29
C VAL A 329 1.40 16.98 -11.54
N PRO A 330 2.23 16.23 -10.77
CA PRO A 330 1.78 14.95 -10.23
C PRO A 330 0.65 15.03 -9.19
N PHE A 331 0.48 16.14 -8.46
CA PHE A 331 -0.69 16.38 -7.58
C PHE A 331 -0.80 17.85 -7.14
N GLU A 332 -1.98 18.24 -6.66
CA GLU A 332 -2.35 19.64 -6.34
C GLU A 332 -1.48 20.30 -5.26
N GLY A 333 -0.95 19.53 -4.31
CA GLY A 333 0.01 20.02 -3.31
C GLY A 333 1.27 20.66 -3.92
N MET A 334 1.74 20.16 -5.07
CA MET A 334 2.84 20.81 -5.82
C MET A 334 2.38 22.04 -6.60
N ALA A 335 1.12 22.09 -7.05
CA ALA A 335 0.55 23.28 -7.69
C ALA A 335 0.40 24.47 -6.71
N SER A 336 0.42 24.20 -5.41
CA SER A 336 0.19 25.18 -4.33
C SER A 336 1.44 25.95 -3.90
N GLY A 337 2.58 25.76 -4.57
CA GLY A 337 3.79 26.56 -4.36
C GLY A 337 4.57 26.25 -3.08
N LEU A 338 4.35 25.09 -2.46
CA LEU A 338 5.33 24.50 -1.54
C LEU A 338 6.59 24.21 -2.38
N GLU A 339 7.63 25.02 -2.24
CA GLU A 339 8.85 24.91 -3.06
C GLU A 339 9.40 23.48 -3.02
N ARG A 340 9.20 22.74 -4.10
CA ARG A 340 9.97 21.55 -4.47
C ARG A 340 10.08 21.46 -5.99
N LYS A 341 11.33 21.36 -6.44
CA LYS A 341 11.90 21.80 -7.73
C LYS A 341 12.00 20.60 -8.68
N ASN A 342 12.29 20.84 -9.97
CA ASN A 342 12.43 19.79 -10.99
C ASN A 342 13.27 18.59 -10.56
N ASP A 343 14.22 18.78 -9.64
CA ASP A 343 15.00 17.72 -9.00
C ASP A 343 14.13 16.64 -8.33
N ASP A 344 13.04 16.99 -7.65
CA ASP A 344 12.15 16.02 -7.01
C ASP A 344 11.37 15.19 -8.05
N ILE A 345 10.95 15.84 -9.14
CA ILE A 345 10.31 15.16 -10.29
C ILE A 345 11.31 14.21 -10.94
N PHE A 346 12.54 14.68 -11.18
CA PHE A 346 13.60 13.89 -11.77
C PHE A 346 13.97 12.69 -10.90
N ASN A 347 14.16 12.88 -9.59
CA ASN A 347 14.44 11.82 -8.64
C ASN A 347 13.32 10.76 -8.62
N ALA A 348 12.06 11.20 -8.65
CA ALA A 348 10.94 10.27 -8.75
C ALA A 348 10.85 9.54 -10.11
N LEU A 349 11.50 10.07 -11.15
CA LEU A 349 11.61 9.45 -12.46
C LEU A 349 12.85 8.56 -12.63
N ALA A 350 13.71 8.44 -11.63
CA ALA A 350 14.80 7.47 -11.65
C ALA A 350 14.29 6.05 -11.97
N LEU A 351 15.10 5.27 -12.69
CA LEU A 351 14.72 3.93 -13.15
C LEU A 351 14.25 3.03 -12.01
N GLU A 352 14.91 3.09 -10.86
CA GLU A 352 14.59 2.34 -9.65
C GLU A 352 13.21 2.71 -9.10
N CYS A 353 12.86 3.99 -9.12
CA CYS A 353 11.55 4.48 -8.71
C CYS A 353 10.45 4.03 -9.69
N GLN A 354 10.73 3.99 -11.00
CA GLN A 354 9.81 3.46 -12.00
C GLN A 354 9.61 1.94 -11.84
N ASP A 355 10.69 1.20 -11.59
CA ASP A 355 10.66 -0.25 -11.33
C ASP A 355 9.91 -0.57 -10.04
N LEU A 356 10.09 0.23 -8.98
CA LEU A 356 9.27 0.16 -7.77
C LEU A 356 7.80 0.40 -8.06
N CYS A 357 7.49 1.39 -8.89
CA CYS A 357 6.12 1.69 -9.27
C CYS A 357 5.45 0.49 -9.95
N GLU A 358 6.12 -0.14 -10.90
CA GLU A 358 5.61 -1.31 -11.63
C GLU A 358 5.53 -2.57 -10.75
N SER A 359 6.60 -2.87 -10.00
CA SER A 359 6.75 -4.13 -9.27
C SER A 359 6.10 -4.14 -7.90
N PHE A 360 5.91 -2.97 -7.28
CA PHE A 360 5.42 -2.84 -5.90
C PHE A 360 4.20 -1.91 -5.78
N TYR A 361 4.29 -0.62 -6.13
CA TYR A 361 3.21 0.35 -5.85
C TYR A 361 1.91 0.03 -6.61
N GLN A 362 1.99 -0.25 -7.92
CA GLN A 362 0.81 -0.57 -8.73
C GLN A 362 0.08 -1.85 -8.27
N PRO A 363 0.78 -2.99 -8.05
CA PRO A 363 0.17 -4.17 -7.44
C PRO A 363 -0.43 -3.91 -6.06
N LEU A 364 0.27 -3.16 -5.20
CA LEU A 364 -0.19 -2.84 -3.86
C LEU A 364 -1.49 -2.05 -3.88
N LYS A 365 -1.57 -0.96 -4.65
CA LYS A 365 -2.79 -0.12 -4.76
C LYS A 365 -3.98 -0.92 -5.25
N GLN A 366 -3.79 -1.80 -6.23
CA GLN A 366 -4.83 -2.71 -6.73
C GLN A 366 -5.31 -3.69 -5.65
N ASN A 367 -4.39 -4.33 -4.94
CA ASN A 367 -4.72 -5.32 -3.92
C ASN A 367 -5.41 -4.67 -2.73
N LEU A 368 -4.97 -3.47 -2.33
CA LEU A 368 -5.59 -2.65 -1.29
C LEU A 368 -7.02 -2.27 -1.68
N ALA A 369 -7.22 -1.67 -2.85
CA ALA A 369 -8.54 -1.29 -3.35
C ALA A 369 -9.53 -2.48 -3.46
N THR A 370 -9.02 -3.70 -3.61
CA THR A 370 -9.85 -4.93 -3.67
C THR A 370 -10.06 -5.57 -2.29
N ALA A 371 -9.32 -5.17 -1.26
CA ALA A 371 -9.36 -5.74 0.08
C ALA A 371 -10.20 -4.91 1.05
N VAL A 372 -10.25 -3.59 0.85
CA VAL A 372 -10.88 -2.62 1.73
C VAL A 372 -12.20 -2.10 1.14
N ALA A 373 -13.07 -1.57 2.00
CA ALA A 373 -14.31 -0.91 1.60
C ALA A 373 -14.05 0.53 1.13
N PHE A 374 -13.12 1.23 1.80
CA PHE A 374 -12.71 2.59 1.47
C PHE A 374 -11.20 2.70 1.55
N CYS A 375 -10.56 3.38 0.61
CA CYS A 375 -9.15 3.75 0.72
C CYS A 375 -9.06 5.16 1.32
N GLY A 376 -8.18 5.35 2.29
CA GLY A 376 -7.83 6.69 2.76
C GLY A 376 -6.69 7.28 1.93
N GLN A 377 -6.29 8.49 2.31
CA GLN A 377 -5.08 9.12 1.80
C GLN A 377 -3.83 8.39 2.28
N ARG A 378 -2.72 8.61 1.56
CA ARG A 378 -1.39 8.36 2.10
C ARG A 378 -1.16 9.32 3.27
N VAL A 379 -0.71 8.78 4.40
CA VAL A 379 -0.44 9.56 5.60
C VAL A 379 1.05 9.52 5.90
N HIS A 380 1.60 10.69 6.21
CA HIS A 380 2.93 10.82 6.79
C HIS A 380 2.83 11.72 8.03
N ARG A 381 3.57 11.40 9.09
CA ARG A 381 3.70 12.25 10.27
C ARG A 381 5.17 12.27 10.70
N PRO A 382 5.68 13.38 11.27
CA PRO A 382 7.07 13.47 11.69
C PRO A 382 7.50 12.36 12.65
N TRP A 383 6.63 11.93 13.56
CA TRP A 383 6.90 10.83 14.48
C TRP A 383 7.02 9.46 13.81
N MET A 384 6.58 9.33 12.55
CA MET A 384 6.79 8.13 11.75
C MET A 384 8.24 8.00 11.31
N ASP A 385 9.06 9.06 11.33
CA ASP A 385 10.48 8.99 11.00
C ASP A 385 11.29 9.04 12.30
N THR A 386 12.17 8.05 12.51
CA THR A 386 13.00 7.94 13.72
C THR A 386 14.44 8.42 13.50
N GLY A 387 14.66 9.29 12.51
CA GLY A 387 16.01 9.69 12.06
C GLY A 387 16.33 11.18 12.28
N GLU A 388 17.62 11.49 12.31
CA GLU A 388 18.17 12.85 12.54
C GLU A 388 18.00 13.80 11.34
N GLU A 389 17.67 13.28 10.15
CA GLU A 389 17.47 14.09 8.95
C GLU A 389 16.06 14.69 8.90
N VAL A 390 15.95 15.91 9.44
CA VAL A 390 14.75 16.74 9.35
C VAL A 390 14.45 17.05 7.88
N GLY A 391 13.35 16.51 7.34
CA GLY A 391 12.79 16.92 6.03
C GLY A 391 12.70 15.83 4.95
N THR A 392 13.23 14.64 5.19
CA THR A 392 13.14 13.48 4.27
C THR A 392 12.07 12.51 4.76
N ILE A 393 11.05 12.28 3.94
CA ILE A 393 9.97 11.34 4.27
C ILE A 393 10.47 9.92 4.05
N ARG A 394 10.80 9.22 5.14
CA ARG A 394 11.27 7.83 5.06
C ARG A 394 10.15 6.83 5.21
N ARG A 395 9.06 7.22 5.89
CA ARG A 395 7.94 6.32 6.19
C ARG A 395 6.59 6.94 5.89
N GLU A 396 5.77 6.14 5.21
CA GLU A 396 4.44 6.55 4.77
C GLU A 396 3.44 5.42 4.98
N LEU A 397 2.31 5.74 5.60
CA LEU A 397 1.22 4.82 5.79
C LEU A 397 0.29 4.87 4.57
N ILE A 398 0.07 3.71 3.98
CA ILE A 398 -0.89 3.51 2.90
C ILE A 398 -1.90 2.49 3.39
N ALA A 399 -3.13 2.95 3.65
CA ALA A 399 -4.15 2.09 4.25
C ALA A 399 -5.56 2.36 3.72
N GLY A 400 -6.45 1.43 4.03
CA GLY A 400 -7.87 1.55 3.82
C GLY A 400 -8.66 0.93 4.97
N LEU A 401 -9.96 1.15 4.96
CA LEU A 401 -10.88 0.69 5.98
C LEU A 401 -11.65 -0.53 5.47
N SER A 402 -11.62 -1.63 6.22
CA SER A 402 -12.52 -2.76 5.97
C SER A 402 -13.96 -2.42 6.40
N SER A 403 -14.95 -3.10 5.81
CA SER A 403 -16.37 -2.90 6.15
C SER A 403 -16.69 -3.11 7.64
N ASN A 404 -15.80 -3.76 8.38
CA ASN A 404 -16.03 -4.17 9.76
C ASN A 404 -15.20 -3.36 10.77
N GLY A 405 -14.56 -2.26 10.33
CA GLY A 405 -13.85 -1.36 11.26
C GLY A 405 -12.41 -1.75 11.55
N PHE A 406 -11.74 -2.32 10.56
CA PHE A 406 -10.29 -2.53 10.64
C PHE A 406 -9.60 -1.59 9.67
N LEU A 407 -8.58 -0.89 10.15
CA LEU A 407 -7.58 -0.29 9.28
C LEU A 407 -6.71 -1.41 8.72
N VAL A 408 -6.55 -1.46 7.40
CA VAL A 408 -5.78 -2.49 6.69
C VAL A 408 -4.89 -1.78 5.68
N GLY A 409 -3.59 -2.04 5.73
CA GLY A 409 -2.65 -1.33 4.87
C GLY A 409 -1.22 -1.81 5.01
N VAL A 410 -0.30 -0.93 4.62
CA VAL A 410 1.14 -1.10 4.81
C VAL A 410 1.80 0.23 5.18
N TYR A 411 2.85 0.15 5.99
CA TYR A 411 3.88 1.16 6.02
C TYR A 411 4.88 0.88 4.90
N VAL A 412 5.10 1.87 4.04
CA VAL A 412 6.22 1.86 3.07
C VAL A 412 7.38 2.58 3.72
N MET A 413 8.54 1.92 3.76
CA MET A 413 9.74 2.40 4.43
C MET A 413 10.87 2.46 3.41
N LYS A 414 11.52 3.62 3.29
CA LYS A 414 12.70 3.85 2.46
C LYS A 414 13.96 3.97 3.33
N ALA A 415 15.13 3.74 2.71
CA ALA A 415 16.46 3.85 3.34
C ALA A 415 16.66 2.94 4.56
N VAL A 416 16.36 1.65 4.41
CA VAL A 416 16.67 0.64 5.44
C VAL A 416 18.08 0.10 5.20
N GLU A 417 19.01 0.34 6.12
CA GLU A 417 20.28 -0.41 6.18
C GLU A 417 19.96 -1.88 6.56
N ASP A 418 20.62 -2.83 5.89
CA ASP A 418 20.38 -4.27 6.07
C ASP A 418 20.82 -4.82 7.43
#